data_AF-A0A353LVD8-F1
#
_entry.id   AF-A0A353LVD8-F1
#
_cell.length_a   1.000
_cell.length_b   1.000
_cell.length_c   1.000
_cell.angle_alpha   90.00
_cell.angle_beta   90.00
_cell.angle_gamma   90.00
#
_symmetry.space_group_name_H-M   'P 1'
#
loop_
_entity.id
_entity.type
_entity.pdbx_description
1 polymer ?
#
loop_
_entity_poly.entity_id
_entity_poly.type
_entity_poly.pdbx_seq_one_letter_code
_entity_poly.pdbx_strand_id
1 'polypeptide(L)'
;GLLLGSLLGLVNGFIIAKGGIPPFIVTLGMLTAARGFTLIYTGGRPIYNLGASFRFLGAGYIAGIPVPVIILGIILIVAHLIAKHTIFGREVYAVGGNPEAAVYSGINKDKRLIQVYTLMGLLSAITGIVLTSRLGSADPTAGNGFELDAIAAVVIGGTSMFGGEGAVTGTLVGA
;
A
#
# COMPACT_ATOMS: atom_id res chain seq x y z
N GLY A 1 3.16 -12.66 6.13
CA GLY A 1 3.16 -11.22 5.79
C GLY A 1 2.28 -10.93 4.59
N LEU A 2 2.75 -11.25 3.38
CA LEU A 2 2.11 -10.84 2.13
C LEU A 2 0.64 -11.29 1.98
N LEU A 3 0.35 -12.58 2.20
CA LEU A 3 -1.03 -13.09 2.13
C LEU A 3 -1.97 -12.37 3.10
N LEU A 4 -1.51 -12.13 4.33
CA LEU A 4 -2.29 -11.42 5.34
C LEU A 4 -2.55 -9.97 4.89
N GLY A 5 -1.54 -9.25 4.42
CA GLY A 5 -1.71 -7.88 3.94
C GLY A 5 -2.67 -7.77 2.77
N SER A 6 -2.55 -8.68 1.79
CA SER A 6 -3.50 -8.74 0.67
C SER A 6 -4.92 -9.04 1.15
N LEU A 7 -5.09 -9.94 2.12
CA LEU A 7 -6.40 -10.28 2.68
C LEU A 7 -7.02 -9.10 3.43
N LEU A 8 -6.23 -8.38 4.24
CA LEU A 8 -6.69 -7.16 4.91
C LEU A 8 -7.05 -6.06 3.91
N GLY A 9 -6.26 -5.91 2.84
CA GLY A 9 -6.57 -5.01 1.72
C GLY A 9 -7.87 -5.40 1.00
N LEU A 10 -8.09 -6.70 0.80
CA LEU A 10 -9.33 -7.22 0.21
C LEU A 10 -10.53 -6.94 1.10
N VAL A 11 -10.41 -7.13 2.42
CA VAL A 11 -11.48 -6.82 3.38
C VAL A 11 -11.83 -5.33 3.32
N ASN A 12 -10.83 -4.45 3.35
CA ASN A 12 -11.05 -3.01 3.18
C ASN A 12 -11.78 -2.70 1.86
N GLY A 13 -11.26 -3.24 0.76
CA GLY A 13 -11.84 -3.03 -0.57
C GLY A 13 -13.28 -3.53 -0.67
N PHE A 14 -13.58 -4.67 -0.07
CA PHE A 14 -14.93 -5.24 -0.06
C PHE A 14 -15.91 -4.39 0.74
N ILE A 15 -15.52 -3.96 1.95
CA ILE A 15 -16.35 -3.10 2.81
C ILE A 15 -16.60 -1.75 2.12
N ILE A 16 -15.58 -1.16 1.50
CA ILE A 16 -15.71 0.11 0.79
C ILE A 16 -16.62 -0.04 -0.44
N ALA A 17 -16.35 -1.04 -1.28
CA ALA A 17 -17.05 -1.22 -2.55
C ALA A 17 -18.51 -1.65 -2.35
N LYS A 18 -18.79 -2.58 -1.43
CA LYS A 18 -20.14 -3.14 -1.20
C LYS A 18 -20.89 -2.46 -0.07
N GLY A 19 -20.20 -2.00 0.97
CA GLY A 19 -20.81 -1.33 2.10
C GLY A 19 -21.12 0.14 1.84
N GLY A 20 -20.56 0.75 0.79
CA GLY A 20 -20.76 2.18 0.50
C GLY A 20 -20.17 3.10 1.58
N ILE A 21 -19.29 2.58 2.43
CA ILE A 21 -18.66 3.31 3.53
C ILE A 21 -17.49 4.12 2.96
N PRO A 22 -17.33 5.40 3.31
CA PRO A 22 -16.20 6.21 2.90
C PRO A 22 -14.84 5.54 3.20
N PRO A 23 -13.90 5.51 2.24
CA PRO A 23 -12.60 4.85 2.39
C PRO A 23 -11.81 5.19 3.65
N PHE A 24 -11.83 6.47 4.03
CA PHE A 24 -11.09 6.96 5.18
C PHE A 24 -11.51 6.27 6.47
N ILE A 25 -12.81 6.03 6.66
CA ILE A 25 -13.36 5.40 7.87
C ILE A 25 -12.92 3.94 7.95
N VAL A 26 -13.04 3.20 6.85
CA VAL A 26 -12.69 1.77 6.81
C VAL A 26 -11.19 1.56 7.03
N THR A 27 -10.36 2.35 6.35
CA THR A 27 -8.89 2.25 6.46
C THR A 27 -8.36 2.68 7.81
N LEU A 28 -8.92 3.74 8.42
CA LEU A 28 -8.57 4.17 9.78
C LEU A 28 -9.00 3.13 10.83
N GLY A 29 -10.17 2.52 10.65
CA GLY A 29 -10.64 1.40 11.45
C GLY A 29 -9.70 0.20 11.36
N MET A 30 -9.30 -0.17 10.14
CA MET A 30 -8.33 -1.25 9.91
C MET A 30 -6.97 -0.95 10.50
N LEU A 31 -6.47 0.30 10.42
CA LEU A 31 -5.24 0.73 11.07
C LEU A 31 -5.29 0.47 12.57
N THR A 32 -6.39 0.88 13.21
CA THR A 32 -6.60 0.71 14.66
C THR A 32 -6.70 -0.75 15.04
N ALA A 33 -7.46 -1.55 14.28
CA ALA A 33 -7.61 -2.98 14.51
C ALA A 33 -6.28 -3.74 14.34
N ALA A 34 -5.53 -3.44 13.27
CA ALA A 34 -4.23 -4.06 13.01
C ALA A 34 -3.21 -3.70 14.08
N ARG A 35 -3.10 -2.41 14.45
CA ARG A 35 -2.19 -1.96 15.53
C ARG A 35 -2.57 -2.57 16.88
N GLY A 36 -3.86 -2.60 17.22
CA GLY A 36 -4.35 -3.23 18.43
C GLY A 36 -4.00 -4.72 18.48
N PHE A 37 -4.21 -5.44 17.39
CA PHE A 37 -3.82 -6.85 17.26
C PHE A 37 -2.32 -7.05 17.45
N THR A 38 -1.47 -6.23 16.82
CA THR A 38 -0.01 -6.32 17.01
C THR A 38 0.40 -6.01 18.44
N LEU A 39 -0.25 -5.07 19.12
CA LEU A 39 0.06 -4.71 20.50
C LEU A 39 -0.26 -5.86 21.46
N ILE A 40 -1.43 -6.49 21.29
CA ILE A 40 -1.86 -7.65 22.08
C ILE A 40 -0.91 -8.83 21.83
N TYR A 41 -0.59 -9.11 20.57
CA TYR A 41 0.26 -10.24 20.19
C TYR A 41 1.69 -10.10 20.72
N THR A 42 2.23 -8.89 20.72
CA THR A 42 3.61 -8.61 21.17
C THR A 42 3.71 -8.28 22.66
N GLY A 43 2.58 -8.13 23.37
CA GLY A 43 2.55 -7.60 24.73
C GLY A 43 3.12 -6.18 24.85
N GLY A 44 3.07 -5.40 23.75
CA GLY A 44 3.63 -4.06 23.66
C GLY A 44 5.17 -4.00 23.62
N ARG A 45 5.87 -5.12 23.43
CA ARG A 45 7.34 -5.19 23.43
C ARG A 45 7.87 -5.56 22.06
N PRO A 46 8.97 -4.93 21.59
CA PRO A 46 9.61 -5.34 20.35
C PRO A 46 10.12 -6.78 20.41
N ILE A 47 9.88 -7.55 19.34
CA ILE A 47 10.43 -8.91 19.18
C ILE A 47 11.74 -8.83 18.40
N TYR A 48 12.83 -9.31 19.01
CA TYR A 48 14.17 -9.31 18.41
C TYR A 48 14.54 -10.67 17.79
N ASN A 49 15.71 -10.74 17.15
CA ASN A 49 16.29 -11.99 16.60
C ASN A 49 15.46 -12.69 15.51
N LEU A 50 14.98 -11.91 14.54
CA LEU A 50 14.18 -12.38 13.40
C LEU A 50 14.93 -13.25 12.36
N GLY A 51 16.19 -13.60 12.61
CA GLY A 51 17.02 -14.41 11.71
C GLY A 51 17.85 -13.59 10.71
N ALA A 52 19.03 -14.12 10.34
CA ALA A 52 19.97 -13.44 9.45
C ALA A 52 19.44 -13.26 8.02
N SER A 53 18.75 -14.27 7.48
CA SER A 53 18.13 -14.21 6.15
C SER A 53 17.01 -13.16 6.09
N PHE A 54 16.30 -12.96 7.21
CA PHE A 54 15.27 -11.92 7.29
C PHE A 54 15.91 -10.53 7.30
N ARG A 55 17.01 -10.31 8.04
CA ARG A 55 17.73 -9.01 8.08
C ARG A 55 18.32 -8.63 6.72
N PHE A 56 18.69 -9.60 5.88
CA PHE A 56 19.23 -9.31 4.55
C PHE A 56 18.25 -8.52 3.66
N LEU A 57 16.94 -8.70 3.81
CA LEU A 57 15.93 -7.95 3.05
C LEU A 57 15.95 -6.43 3.32
N GLY A 58 16.33 -6.01 4.52
CA GLY A 58 16.25 -4.62 4.98
C GLY A 58 17.60 -3.96 5.19
N ALA A 59 18.65 -4.74 5.46
CA ALA A 59 20.01 -4.28 5.71
C ALA A 59 21.06 -4.90 4.76
N GLY A 60 20.65 -5.76 3.82
CA GLY A 60 21.53 -6.37 2.85
C GLY A 60 21.91 -5.43 1.70
N TYR A 61 23.02 -5.75 1.04
CA TYR A 61 23.51 -5.07 -0.15
C TYR A 61 23.72 -6.07 -1.27
N ILE A 62 23.32 -5.70 -2.49
CA ILE A 62 23.60 -6.46 -3.71
C ILE A 62 24.35 -5.52 -4.64
N ALA A 63 25.58 -5.90 -5.04
CA ALA A 63 26.43 -5.09 -5.92
C ALA A 63 26.61 -3.63 -5.46
N GLY A 64 26.69 -3.39 -4.13
CA GLY A 64 26.83 -2.06 -3.54
C GLY A 64 25.52 -1.27 -3.37
N ILE A 65 24.38 -1.80 -3.83
CA ILE A 65 23.07 -1.15 -3.73
C ILE A 65 22.28 -1.80 -2.57
N PRO A 66 21.68 -1.01 -1.66
CA PRO A 66 20.80 -1.55 -0.62
C PRO A 66 19.62 -2.31 -1.21
N VAL A 67 19.33 -3.51 -0.70
CA VAL A 67 18.20 -4.34 -1.14
C VAL A 67 16.86 -3.59 -1.10
N PRO A 68 16.54 -2.75 -0.08
CA PRO A 68 15.31 -1.94 -0.07
C PRO A 68 15.15 -1.03 -1.30
N VAL A 69 16.25 -0.46 -1.81
CA VAL A 69 16.24 0.42 -3.00
C VAL A 69 15.92 -0.40 -4.25
N ILE A 70 16.44 -1.62 -4.35
CA ILE A 70 16.15 -2.54 -5.45
C ILE A 70 14.66 -2.94 -5.43
N ILE A 71 14.13 -3.27 -4.25
CA ILE A 71 12.70 -3.60 -4.06
C ILE A 71 11.83 -2.42 -4.50
N LEU A 72 12.15 -1.20 -4.05
CA LEU A 72 11.45 0.01 -4.46
C LEU A 72 11.49 0.19 -5.99
N GLY A 73 12.66 0.06 -6.60
CA GLY A 73 12.82 0.17 -8.06
C GLY A 73 11.95 -0.82 -8.83
N ILE A 74 11.91 -2.09 -8.41
CA ILE A 74 11.06 -3.11 -9.03
C ILE A 74 9.58 -2.74 -8.89
N ILE A 75 9.15 -2.34 -7.69
CA ILE A 75 7.76 -1.94 -7.42
C ILE A 75 7.37 -0.75 -8.30
N LEU A 76 8.22 0.27 -8.43
CA LEU A 76 7.96 1.44 -9.25
C LEU A 76 7.81 1.10 -10.72
N ILE A 77 8.70 0.24 -11.26
CA ILE A 77 8.62 -0.22 -12.65
C ILE A 77 7.30 -0.96 -12.88
N VAL A 78 6.97 -1.91 -12.00
CA VAL A 78 5.73 -2.69 -12.10
C VAL A 78 4.50 -1.79 -11.97
N ALA A 79 4.47 -0.87 -11.00
CA ALA A 79 3.38 0.06 -10.79
C ALA A 79 3.21 1.00 -11.99
N HIS A 80 4.30 1.50 -12.57
CA HIS A 80 4.27 2.34 -13.76
C HIS A 80 3.73 1.58 -14.98
N LEU A 81 4.18 0.35 -15.19
CA LEU A 81 3.68 -0.51 -16.27
C LEU A 81 2.19 -0.81 -16.11
N ILE A 82 1.75 -1.16 -14.90
CA ILE A 82 0.33 -1.40 -14.62
C ILE A 82 -0.47 -0.13 -14.86
N ALA A 83 -0.05 1.02 -14.32
CA ALA A 83 -0.79 2.27 -14.44
C ALA A 83 -0.92 2.76 -15.89
N LYS A 84 0.16 2.70 -16.68
CA LYS A 84 0.20 3.29 -18.02
C LYS A 84 -0.15 2.32 -19.15
N HIS A 85 0.21 1.05 -19.03
CA HIS A 85 0.17 0.11 -20.15
C HIS A 85 -0.90 -0.99 -20.03
N THR A 86 -1.67 -1.05 -18.93
CA THR A 86 -2.69 -2.08 -18.74
C THR A 86 -4.12 -1.53 -18.78
N ILE A 87 -5.08 -2.40 -19.12
CA ILE A 87 -6.52 -2.11 -19.02
C ILE A 87 -6.89 -1.77 -17.58
N PHE A 88 -6.30 -2.48 -16.61
CA PHE A 88 -6.50 -2.22 -15.18
C PHE A 88 -6.20 -0.76 -14.82
N GLY A 89 -5.03 -0.24 -15.23
CA GLY A 89 -4.65 1.15 -14.99
C GLY A 89 -5.66 2.12 -15.57
N ARG A 90 -6.00 1.98 -16.86
CA ARG A 90 -6.98 2.85 -17.53
C ARG A 90 -8.35 2.85 -16.85
N GLU A 91 -8.84 1.68 -16.43
CA GLU A 91 -10.11 1.56 -15.70
C GLU A 91 -10.05 2.23 -14.32
N VAL A 92 -8.91 2.17 -13.62
CA VAL A 92 -8.72 2.84 -12.33
C VAL A 92 -8.78 4.35 -12.49
N TYR A 93 -8.08 4.92 -13.49
CA TYR A 93 -8.17 6.36 -13.78
C TYR A 93 -9.59 6.78 -14.20
N ALA A 94 -10.27 5.97 -15.02
CA ALA A 94 -11.65 6.25 -15.42
C ALA A 94 -12.63 6.28 -14.23
N VAL A 95 -12.54 5.27 -13.34
CA VAL A 95 -13.37 5.21 -12.12
C VAL A 95 -13.04 6.38 -11.18
N GLY A 96 -11.77 6.77 -11.10
CA GLY A 96 -11.34 7.90 -10.27
C GLY A 96 -11.80 9.26 -10.78
N GLY A 97 -11.84 9.47 -12.09
CA GLY A 97 -12.24 10.76 -12.67
C GLY A 97 -13.77 10.96 -12.68
N ASN A 98 -14.51 9.93 -13.09
CA ASN A 98 -15.97 9.95 -13.00
C ASN A 98 -16.52 8.51 -12.83
N PRO A 99 -16.89 8.12 -11.60
CA PRO A 99 -17.35 6.76 -11.32
C PRO A 99 -18.68 6.43 -12.00
N GLU A 100 -19.56 7.40 -12.21
CA GLU A 100 -20.85 7.21 -12.88
C GLU A 100 -20.63 6.95 -14.37
N ALA A 101 -19.83 7.78 -15.04
CA ALA A 101 -19.48 7.60 -16.45
C ALA A 101 -18.73 6.29 -16.71
N ALA A 102 -17.86 5.88 -15.77
CA ALA A 102 -17.17 4.60 -15.84
C ALA A 102 -18.15 3.41 -15.83
N VAL A 103 -19.18 3.46 -14.98
CA VAL A 103 -20.23 2.42 -14.92
C VAL A 103 -21.04 2.39 -16.21
N TYR A 104 -21.44 3.55 -16.75
CA TYR A 104 -22.14 3.61 -18.04
C TYR A 104 -21.27 3.11 -19.21
N SER A 105 -19.94 3.17 -19.07
CA SER A 105 -18.98 2.62 -20.04
C SER A 105 -18.69 1.12 -19.83
N GLY A 106 -19.45 0.43 -18.96
CA GLY A 106 -19.30 -1.00 -18.69
C GLY A 106 -18.21 -1.38 -17.68
N ILE A 107 -17.60 -0.40 -17.00
CA ILE A 107 -16.56 -0.65 -16.00
C ILE A 107 -17.22 -0.97 -14.66
N ASN A 108 -16.92 -2.14 -14.10
CA ASN A 108 -17.39 -2.50 -12.77
C ASN A 108 -16.56 -1.79 -11.69
N LYS A 109 -17.07 -0.66 -11.19
CA LYS A 109 -16.40 0.16 -10.16
C LYS A 109 -16.08 -0.63 -8.89
N ASP A 110 -17.00 -1.49 -8.42
CA ASP A 110 -16.83 -2.26 -7.18
C ASP A 110 -15.62 -3.20 -7.29
N LYS A 111 -15.54 -3.93 -8.42
CA LYS A 111 -14.42 -4.84 -8.71
C LYS A 111 -13.10 -4.08 -8.76
N ARG A 112 -13.06 -2.90 -9.38
CA ARG A 112 -11.84 -2.07 -9.45
C ARG A 112 -11.42 -1.59 -8.06
N LEU A 113 -12.34 -1.10 -7.25
CA LEU A 113 -12.06 -0.68 -5.88
C LEU A 113 -11.47 -1.84 -5.06
N ILE A 114 -12.09 -3.01 -5.08
CA ILE A 114 -11.59 -4.19 -4.36
C ILE A 114 -10.16 -4.54 -4.77
N GLN A 115 -9.87 -4.56 -6.07
CA GLN A 115 -8.54 -4.85 -6.57
C GLN A 115 -7.50 -3.80 -6.16
N VAL A 116 -7.85 -2.51 -6.21
CA VAL A 116 -6.97 -1.41 -5.79
C VAL A 116 -6.62 -1.54 -4.30
N TYR A 117 -7.60 -1.73 -3.42
CA TYR A 117 -7.32 -1.89 -1.98
C TYR A 117 -6.58 -3.19 -1.65
N THR A 118 -6.81 -4.26 -2.41
CA THR A 118 -6.02 -5.51 -2.28
C THR A 118 -4.56 -5.27 -2.65
N LEU A 119 -4.29 -4.55 -3.74
CA LEU A 119 -2.94 -4.17 -4.15
C LEU A 119 -2.28 -3.25 -3.12
N MET A 120 -3.02 -2.28 -2.56
CA MET A 120 -2.53 -1.44 -1.47
C MET A 120 -2.14 -2.27 -0.24
N GLY A 121 -2.96 -3.25 0.16
CA GLY A 121 -2.65 -4.16 1.25
C GLY A 121 -1.39 -5.00 1.01
N LEU A 122 -1.18 -5.45 -0.23
CA LEU A 122 0.04 -6.15 -0.64
C LEU A 122 1.27 -5.23 -0.52
N LEU A 123 1.20 -4.02 -1.06
CA LEU A 123 2.30 -3.05 -1.03
C LEU A 123 2.65 -2.64 0.40
N SER A 124 1.63 -2.37 1.24
CA SER A 124 1.83 -2.08 2.67
C SER A 124 2.49 -3.24 3.41
N ALA A 125 2.18 -4.50 3.07
CA ALA A 125 2.86 -5.65 3.65
C ALA A 125 4.32 -5.78 3.23
N ILE A 126 4.65 -5.45 1.98
CA ILE A 126 6.05 -5.40 1.52
C ILE A 126 6.81 -4.32 2.31
N THR A 127 6.24 -3.11 2.42
CA THR A 127 6.84 -2.02 3.20
C THR A 127 7.05 -2.41 4.66
N GLY A 128 6.05 -3.04 5.29
CA GLY A 128 6.15 -3.54 6.66
C GLY A 128 7.27 -4.58 6.82
N ILE A 129 7.37 -5.55 5.91
CA ILE A 129 8.45 -6.56 5.94
C ILE A 129 9.82 -5.90 5.82
N VAL A 130 9.99 -4.97 4.88
CA VAL A 130 11.26 -4.24 4.67
C VAL A 130 11.61 -3.41 5.90
N LEU A 131 10.64 -2.70 6.49
CA LEU A 131 10.86 -1.89 7.69
C LEU A 131 11.26 -2.75 8.89
N THR A 132 10.50 -3.81 9.17
CA THR A 132 10.81 -4.75 10.25
C THR A 132 12.17 -5.41 10.05
N SER A 133 12.51 -5.76 8.82
CA SER A 133 13.83 -6.31 8.48
C SER A 133 14.95 -5.30 8.71
N ARG A 134 14.76 -4.04 8.31
CA ARG A 134 15.71 -2.94 8.47
C ARG A 134 15.96 -2.60 9.95
N LEU A 135 14.90 -2.63 10.78
CA LEU A 135 15.01 -2.40 12.21
C LEU A 135 15.62 -3.60 12.96
N GLY A 136 15.57 -4.80 12.36
CA GLY A 136 16.03 -6.03 13.01
C GLY A 136 15.15 -6.47 14.19
N SER A 137 14.02 -5.78 14.41
CA SER A 137 13.03 -6.03 15.45
C SER A 137 11.62 -5.77 14.91
N ALA A 138 10.65 -6.53 15.41
CA ALA A 138 9.23 -6.30 15.17
C ALA A 138 8.70 -5.43 16.31
N ASP A 139 8.79 -4.12 16.12
CA ASP A 139 8.22 -3.12 17.02
C ASP A 139 6.75 -2.84 16.65
N PRO A 140 5.79 -3.02 17.57
CA PRO A 140 4.37 -2.81 17.30
C PRO A 140 3.99 -1.33 17.03
N THR A 141 4.89 -0.39 17.33
CA THR A 141 4.70 1.05 17.10
C THR A 141 5.47 1.57 15.89
N ALA A 142 6.22 0.71 15.18
CA ALA A 142 6.93 1.09 13.97
C ALA A 142 5.97 1.54 12.85
N GLY A 143 6.39 2.54 12.08
CA GLY A 143 5.61 3.09 10.97
C GLY A 143 4.47 4.00 11.41
N ASN A 144 4.45 4.48 12.66
CA ASN A 144 3.55 5.56 13.09
C ASN A 144 3.78 6.81 12.23
N GLY A 145 2.71 7.35 11.64
CA GLY A 145 2.76 8.55 10.81
C GLY A 145 3.02 8.28 9.32
N PHE A 146 3.45 7.07 8.94
CA PHE A 146 3.69 6.73 7.53
C PHE A 146 2.42 6.83 6.68
N GLU A 147 1.25 6.65 7.29
CA GLU A 147 -0.04 6.90 6.66
C GLU A 147 -0.18 8.33 6.14
N LEU A 148 0.24 9.33 6.93
CA LEU A 148 0.17 10.75 6.56
C LEU A 148 1.30 11.12 5.60
N ASP A 149 2.51 10.59 5.82
CA ASP A 149 3.65 10.81 4.93
C ASP A 149 3.36 10.26 3.52
N ALA A 150 2.73 9.09 3.43
CA ALA A 150 2.33 8.50 2.15
C ALA A 150 1.31 9.39 1.42
N ILE A 151 0.33 9.95 2.14
CA ILE A 151 -0.64 10.90 1.57
C ILE A 151 0.08 12.18 1.12
N ALA A 152 0.98 12.71 1.93
CA ALA A 152 1.76 13.91 1.60
C ALA A 152 2.60 13.70 0.34
N ALA A 153 3.30 12.57 0.23
CA ALA A 153 4.14 12.25 -0.91
C ALA A 153 3.34 12.17 -2.23
N VAL A 154 2.17 11.52 -2.24
CA VAL A 154 1.34 11.44 -3.46
C VAL A 154 0.73 12.79 -3.85
N VAL A 155 0.36 13.62 -2.87
CA VAL A 155 -0.24 14.95 -3.10
C VAL A 155 0.82 15.94 -3.59
N ILE A 156 2.00 15.99 -2.94
CA ILE A 156 3.14 16.80 -3.39
C ILE A 156 3.61 16.34 -4.77
N GLY A 157 3.59 15.03 -5.02
CA GLY A 157 3.86 14.43 -6.32
C GLY A 157 2.82 14.72 -7.41
N GLY A 158 1.77 15.49 -7.14
CA GLY A 158 0.81 15.97 -8.13
C GLY A 158 -0.36 15.02 -8.42
N THR A 159 -0.64 14.06 -7.54
CA THR A 159 -1.85 13.20 -7.66
C THR A 159 -3.07 13.93 -7.12
N SER A 160 -4.17 13.94 -7.86
CA SER A 160 -5.41 14.61 -7.46
C SER A 160 -6.12 13.86 -6.32
N MET A 161 -6.49 14.57 -5.25
CA MET A 161 -7.34 14.00 -4.19
C MET A 161 -8.79 13.77 -4.64
N PHE A 162 -9.22 14.42 -5.71
CA PHE A 162 -10.55 14.23 -6.31
C PHE A 162 -10.58 13.05 -7.30
N GLY A 163 -9.43 12.46 -7.61
CA GLY A 163 -9.30 11.29 -8.46
C GLY A 163 -9.12 11.61 -9.96
N GLY A 164 -8.86 10.56 -10.75
CA GLY A 164 -8.78 10.65 -12.21
C GLY A 164 -7.45 11.14 -12.78
N GLU A 165 -6.60 11.77 -11.96
CA GLU A 165 -5.34 12.38 -12.39
C GLU A 165 -4.18 12.04 -11.46
N GLY A 166 -3.03 11.72 -12.03
CA GLY A 166 -1.79 11.47 -11.30
C GLY A 166 -0.83 10.56 -12.06
N ALA A 167 0.44 10.59 -11.69
CA ALA A 167 1.47 9.75 -12.29
C ALA A 167 2.35 9.12 -11.22
N VAL A 168 2.67 7.83 -11.39
CA VAL A 168 3.58 7.09 -10.50
C VAL A 168 4.95 7.79 -10.39
N THR A 169 5.42 8.39 -11.48
CA THR A 169 6.66 9.16 -11.51
C THR A 169 6.57 10.46 -10.70
N GLY A 170 5.40 11.09 -10.65
CA GLY A 170 5.18 12.29 -9.83
C GLY A 170 5.23 11.96 -8.34
N THR A 171 4.55 10.88 -7.93
CA THR A 171 4.62 10.36 -6.56
C THR A 171 6.04 10.07 -6.11
N LEU A 172 6.89 9.54 -7.00
CA LEU A 172 8.30 9.27 -6.69
C LEU A 172 9.09 10.55 -6.38
N VAL A 173 8.78 11.66 -7.04
CA VAL A 173 9.46 12.94 -6.80
C VAL A 173 8.99 13.58 -5.48
N GLY A 174 7.75 13.31 -5.07
CA GLY A 174 7.21 13.79 -3.79
C GLY A 174 7.60 12.96 -2.56
N ALA A 175 8.16 11.76 -2.75
CA ALA A 175 8.55 10.81 -1.70
C ALA A 175 10.03 10.96 -1.30
#